data_AF-A0A964ZIM6-F1
#
_entry.id   AF-A0A964ZIM6-F1
#
_cell.length_a   1.000
_cell.length_b   1.000
_cell.length_c   1.000
_cell.angle_alpha   90.00
_cell.angle_beta   90.00
_cell.angle_gamma   90.00
#
_symmetry.space_group_name_H-M   'P 1'
#
loop_
_entity.id
_entity.type
_entity.pdbx_description
1 polymer ?
#
loop_
_entity_poly.entity_id
_entity_poly.type
_entity_poly.pdbx_seq_one_letter_code
_entity_poly.pdbx_strand_id
1 'polypeptide(L)'
;MTNKSTVTRLAIILGSLASLGLASCGSEDSNSACPTIESGKLTIATGTPAFEPWVVGDAPETGEGFEAAVAYAVAGELGYTNENVVWVRTGFDEAIQPGAKNFDFNLQQYSITDERKATVSFSEPYYSTN
;
A
#
# COMPACT_ATOMS: atom_id res chain seq x y z
N MET A 1 -8.20 76.67 -6.85
CA MET A 1 -8.50 76.53 -8.28
C MET A 1 -7.50 75.55 -8.88
N THR A 2 -8.02 74.50 -9.54
CA THR A 2 -7.34 73.70 -10.61
C THR A 2 -6.25 72.72 -10.14
N ASN A 3 -6.19 71.42 -10.50
CA ASN A 3 -7.11 70.47 -11.14
C ASN A 3 -6.48 69.05 -11.01
N LYS A 4 -7.36 68.06 -11.18
CA LYS A 4 -7.24 66.60 -11.26
C LYS A 4 -6.04 66.02 -12.04
N SER A 5 -5.61 64.80 -11.66
CA SER A 5 -5.69 63.60 -12.54
C SER A 5 -5.17 62.34 -11.80
N THR A 6 -6.00 61.35 -11.44
CA THR A 6 -6.39 60.11 -12.17
C THR A 6 -5.29 59.07 -12.49
N VAL A 7 -5.52 57.87 -11.93
CA VAL A 7 -5.24 56.48 -12.40
C VAL A 7 -3.80 55.99 -12.54
N THR A 8 -3.48 54.87 -11.86
CA THR A 8 -2.93 53.66 -12.50
C THR A 8 -3.29 52.42 -11.66
N ARG A 9 -4.12 51.54 -12.24
CA ARG A 9 -4.38 50.17 -11.77
C ARG A 9 -3.27 49.27 -12.31
N LEU A 10 -2.61 48.46 -11.47
CA LEU A 10 -2.08 47.15 -11.89
C LEU A 10 -1.67 46.31 -10.66
N ALA A 11 -2.35 45.20 -10.43
CA ALA A 11 -1.80 44.04 -9.73
C ALA A 11 -2.56 42.80 -10.23
N ILE A 12 -2.05 42.20 -11.31
CA ILE A 12 -2.44 40.88 -11.77
C ILE A 12 -1.78 39.90 -10.79
N ILE A 13 -2.58 39.24 -9.95
CA ILE A 13 -2.10 38.16 -9.09
C ILE A 13 -2.06 36.88 -9.93
N LEU A 14 -0.83 36.37 -10.09
CA LEU A 14 -0.49 35.13 -10.75
C LEU A 14 -0.49 33.98 -9.71
N GLY A 15 -0.97 32.80 -10.11
CA GLY A 15 -0.73 31.52 -9.41
C GLY A 15 -1.86 31.09 -8.47
N SER A 16 -2.35 29.84 -8.48
CA SER A 16 -1.84 28.61 -9.07
C SER A 16 -3.01 27.64 -9.19
N LEU A 17 -3.18 26.99 -10.34
CA LEU A 17 -4.13 25.89 -10.50
C LEU A 17 -3.47 24.65 -9.87
N ALA A 18 -3.88 24.27 -8.66
CA ALA A 18 -3.44 23.02 -8.04
C ALA A 18 -4.16 21.86 -8.75
N SER A 19 -3.51 21.29 -9.76
CA SER A 19 -3.92 20.01 -10.33
C SER A 19 -3.68 18.91 -9.28
N LEU A 20 -4.77 18.37 -8.72
CA LEU A 20 -4.75 17.12 -7.98
C LEU A 20 -4.33 16.01 -8.98
N GLY A 21 -3.06 15.63 -8.93
CA GLY A 21 -2.59 14.43 -9.61
C GLY A 21 -3.11 13.21 -8.86
N LEU A 22 -4.09 12.52 -9.44
CA LEU A 22 -4.35 11.13 -9.10
C LEU A 22 -3.09 10.36 -9.51
N ALA A 23 -2.39 9.76 -8.54
CA ALA A 23 -1.29 8.84 -8.80
C ALA A 23 -1.86 7.57 -9.45
N SER A 24 -2.11 7.65 -10.76
CA SER A 24 -2.35 6.50 -11.62
C SER A 24 -1.03 5.74 -11.69
N CYS A 25 -0.96 4.62 -10.96
CA CYS A 25 0.15 3.67 -11.07
C CYS A 25 0.07 3.01 -12.46
N GLY A 26 0.61 3.70 -13.44
CA GLY A 26 0.67 3.32 -14.84
C GLY A 26 1.70 4.24 -15.47
N SER A 27 2.98 3.87 -15.36
CA SER A 27 4.06 4.58 -16.01
C SER A 27 5.03 3.54 -16.56
N GLU A 28 5.13 3.54 -17.87
CA GLU A 28 6.09 2.79 -18.70
C GLU A 28 7.52 3.33 -18.51
N ASP A 29 7.95 3.48 -17.24
CA ASP A 29 9.33 3.70 -16.83
C ASP A 29 9.71 2.50 -15.95
N SER A 30 10.43 1.55 -16.56
CA SER A 30 10.68 0.21 -16.06
C SER A 30 11.60 0.10 -14.84
N ASN A 31 11.58 1.07 -13.90
CA ASN A 31 12.45 0.99 -12.72
C ASN A 31 12.03 1.81 -11.48
N SER A 32 10.82 2.39 -11.43
CA SER A 32 10.33 3.00 -10.18
C SER A 32 9.42 2.02 -9.47
N ALA A 33 10.01 1.13 -8.65
CA ALA A 33 9.24 0.27 -7.75
C ALA A 33 8.30 1.12 -6.89
N CYS A 34 7.10 0.61 -6.60
CA CYS A 34 6.17 1.28 -5.67
C CYS A 34 6.91 1.61 -4.35
N PRO A 35 6.67 2.78 -3.73
CA PRO A 35 7.30 3.10 -2.46
C PRO A 35 6.96 2.04 -1.42
N THR A 36 7.98 1.40 -0.87
CA THR A 36 7.87 0.50 0.28
C THR A 36 8.35 1.19 1.55
N ILE A 37 8.00 0.64 2.72
CA ILE A 37 8.42 1.18 4.02
C ILE A 37 9.94 1.09 4.24
N GLU A 38 10.58 0.10 3.63
CA GLU A 38 12.03 -0.09 3.64
C GLU A 38 12.54 -0.19 2.21
N SER A 39 13.44 0.73 1.84
CA SER A 39 13.96 0.83 0.47
C SER A 39 14.58 -0.48 0.00
N GLY A 40 14.10 -0.98 -1.14
CA GLY A 40 14.58 -2.22 -1.76
C GLY A 40 14.04 -3.51 -1.13
N LYS A 41 13.14 -3.42 -0.15
CA LYS A 41 12.50 -4.58 0.48
C LYS A 41 10.99 -4.50 0.43
N LEU A 42 10.37 -5.68 0.44
CA LEU A 42 8.94 -5.86 0.55
C LEU A 42 8.62 -6.50 1.91
N THR A 43 8.02 -5.73 2.81
CA THR A 43 7.66 -6.16 4.15
C THR A 43 6.23 -6.68 4.18
N ILE A 44 6.07 -7.98 4.40
CA ILE A 44 4.78 -8.67 4.41
C ILE A 44 4.42 -9.05 5.84
N ALA A 45 3.21 -8.71 6.27
CA ALA A 45 2.68 -9.10 7.57
C ALA A 45 1.79 -10.35 7.47
N THR A 46 1.87 -11.20 8.49
CA THR A 46 0.91 -12.29 8.73
C THR A 46 0.65 -12.48 10.23
N GLY A 47 -0.34 -13.31 10.56
CA GLY A 47 -0.89 -13.44 11.92
C GLY A 47 0.06 -14.13 12.90
N THR A 48 -0.13 -13.93 14.21
CA THR A 48 0.65 -14.60 15.27
C THR A 48 -0.21 -15.49 16.17
N PRO A 49 -0.19 -16.82 16.02
CA PRO A 49 0.49 -17.59 14.95
C PRO A 49 -0.22 -17.48 13.59
N ALA A 50 0.44 -17.90 12.51
CA ALA A 50 -0.14 -18.09 11.19
C ALA A 50 -0.40 -19.60 10.99
N PHE A 51 -1.67 -19.95 10.80
CA PHE A 51 -2.11 -21.34 10.86
C PHE A 51 -2.09 -22.04 9.49
N GLU A 52 -1.96 -23.37 9.52
CA GLU A 52 -2.22 -24.23 8.37
C GLU A 52 -3.70 -24.18 7.95
N PRO A 53 -4.01 -24.34 6.64
CA PRO A 53 -3.10 -24.62 5.51
C PRO A 53 -2.48 -23.36 4.87
N TRP A 54 -2.64 -22.20 5.49
CA TRP A 54 -2.26 -20.90 4.92
C TRP A 54 -0.77 -20.62 5.01
N VAL A 55 -0.19 -20.95 6.16
CA VAL A 55 1.25 -20.95 6.43
C VAL A 55 1.59 -22.24 7.15
N VAL A 56 2.45 -23.06 6.54
CA VAL A 56 2.86 -24.35 7.12
C VAL A 56 3.88 -24.11 8.23
N GLY A 57 3.69 -24.78 9.37
CA GLY A 57 4.62 -24.71 10.50
C GLY A 57 4.78 -23.33 11.15
N ASP A 58 3.85 -22.40 10.92
CA ASP A 58 3.97 -20.99 11.35
C ASP A 58 5.25 -20.29 10.85
N ALA A 59 5.80 -20.78 9.73
CA ALA A 59 7.08 -20.34 9.16
C ALA A 59 6.87 -19.76 7.75
N PRO A 60 6.37 -18.51 7.64
CA PRO A 60 6.02 -17.93 6.33
C PRO A 60 7.23 -17.76 5.41
N GLU A 61 8.44 -17.65 5.96
CA GLU A 61 9.70 -17.59 5.21
C GLU A 61 10.03 -18.86 4.43
N THR A 62 9.40 -19.99 4.76
CA THR A 62 9.56 -21.24 3.99
C THR A 62 8.87 -21.17 2.63
N GLY A 63 7.88 -20.27 2.48
CA GLY A 63 6.99 -20.23 1.32
C GLY A 63 5.98 -21.37 1.27
N GLU A 64 5.94 -22.25 2.28
CA GLU A 64 5.01 -23.37 2.34
C GLU A 64 3.65 -22.96 2.94
N GLY A 65 2.57 -23.41 2.30
CA GLY A 65 1.20 -22.98 2.61
C GLY A 65 0.66 -21.99 1.58
N PHE A 66 -0.66 -21.88 1.51
CA PHE A 66 -1.31 -21.11 0.44
C PHE A 66 -0.97 -19.62 0.47
N GLU A 67 -1.07 -18.95 1.62
CA GLU A 67 -0.79 -17.51 1.72
C GLU A 67 0.71 -17.21 1.64
N ALA A 68 1.57 -18.08 2.16
CA ALA A 68 3.01 -17.94 2.01
C ALA A 68 3.44 -18.05 0.52
N ALA A 69 2.88 -19.02 -0.21
CA ALA A 69 3.14 -19.17 -1.65
C ALA A 69 2.62 -17.97 -2.46
N VAL A 70 1.42 -17.46 -2.15
CA VAL A 70 0.85 -16.26 -2.77
C VAL A 70 1.73 -15.04 -2.50
N ALA A 71 2.22 -14.87 -1.26
CA ALA A 71 3.10 -13.77 -0.90
C ALA A 71 4.37 -13.71 -1.78
N TYR A 72 5.05 -14.85 -1.94
CA TYR A 72 6.26 -14.92 -2.78
C TYR A 72 5.95 -14.79 -4.27
N ALA A 73 4.80 -15.29 -4.75
CA ALA A 73 4.38 -15.07 -6.13
C ALA A 73 4.16 -13.57 -6.43
N VAL A 74 3.44 -12.87 -5.54
CA VAL A 74 3.22 -11.41 -5.64
C VAL A 74 4.55 -10.65 -5.56
N ALA A 75 5.45 -11.04 -4.65
CA ALA A 75 6.78 -10.43 -4.55
C ALA A 75 7.57 -10.55 -5.87
N GLY A 76 7.52 -11.72 -6.52
CA GLY A 76 8.17 -11.96 -7.80
C GLY A 76 7.61 -11.09 -8.94
N GLU A 77 6.28 -10.98 -9.03
CA GLU A 77 5.62 -10.09 -10.02
C GLU A 77 5.94 -8.61 -9.79
N LEU A 78 6.19 -8.21 -8.54
CA LEU A 78 6.62 -6.86 -8.17
C LEU A 78 8.13 -6.63 -8.35
N GLY A 79 8.90 -7.64 -8.79
CA GLY A 79 10.33 -7.54 -9.07
C GLY A 79 11.25 -7.75 -7.85
N TYR A 80 10.72 -8.25 -6.74
CA TYR A 80 11.52 -8.58 -5.56
C TYR A 80 12.03 -10.03 -5.64
N THR A 81 13.30 -10.24 -5.29
CA THR A 81 13.82 -11.58 -4.97
C THR A 81 13.35 -12.02 -3.59
N ASN A 82 13.27 -13.33 -3.34
CA ASN A 82 12.81 -13.86 -2.06
C ASN A 82 13.63 -13.35 -0.86
N GLU A 83 14.92 -13.05 -1.05
CA GLU A 83 15.81 -12.50 -0.02
C GLU A 83 15.47 -11.05 0.38
N ASN A 84 14.73 -10.34 -0.48
CA ASN A 84 14.25 -8.98 -0.23
C ASN A 84 12.85 -8.95 0.37
N VAL A 85 12.23 -10.12 0.61
CA VAL A 85 10.98 -10.24 1.35
C VAL A 85 11.29 -10.31 2.85
N VAL A 86 10.70 -9.39 3.62
CA VAL A 86 10.81 -9.34 5.07
C VAL A 86 9.46 -9.71 5.66
N TRP A 87 9.45 -10.66 6.60
CA TRP A 87 8.23 -11.03 7.31
C TRP A 87 8.13 -10.30 8.64
N VAL A 88 6.97 -9.72 8.91
CA VAL A 88 6.60 -9.20 10.23
C VAL A 88 5.33 -9.88 10.73
N ARG A 89 5.11 -9.77 12.03
CA ARG A 89 4.08 -10.48 12.78
C ARG A 89 3.10 -9.46 13.34
N THR A 90 1.81 -9.70 13.20
CA THR A 90 0.76 -8.77 13.66
C THR A 90 -0.46 -9.50 14.23
N GLY A 91 -1.21 -8.81 15.08
CA GLY A 91 -2.53 -9.28 15.53
C GLY A 91 -3.62 -9.05 14.48
N PHE A 92 -4.63 -9.92 14.46
CA PHE A 92 -5.73 -9.82 13.48
C PHE A 92 -6.52 -8.50 13.58
N ASP A 93 -6.79 -7.99 14.78
CA ASP A 93 -7.51 -6.72 14.91
C ASP A 93 -6.61 -5.51 14.66
N GLU A 94 -5.31 -5.64 14.96
CA GLU A 94 -4.30 -4.59 14.80
C GLU A 94 -4.09 -4.22 13.33
N ALA A 95 -4.00 -5.21 12.44
CA ALA A 95 -3.71 -4.95 11.03
C ALA A 95 -4.84 -4.19 10.31
N ILE A 96 -6.08 -4.26 10.81
CA ILE A 96 -7.21 -3.49 10.26
C ILE A 96 -7.51 -2.18 11.01
N GLN A 97 -6.77 -1.84 12.07
CA GLN A 97 -6.91 -0.53 12.71
C GLN A 97 -6.41 0.60 11.81
N PRO A 98 -6.94 1.83 11.93
CA PRO A 98 -6.37 2.98 11.24
C PRO A 98 -4.96 3.28 11.76
N GLY A 99 -4.13 3.91 10.91
CA GLY A 99 -2.82 4.42 11.31
C GLY A 99 -1.65 3.79 10.55
N ALA A 100 -0.45 4.26 10.87
CA ALA A 100 0.78 3.78 10.26
C ALA A 100 0.97 2.28 10.50
N LYS A 101 1.38 1.58 9.44
CA LYS A 101 1.75 0.16 9.48
C LYS A 101 3.26 0.02 9.36
N ASN A 102 3.79 -1.02 9.97
CA ASN A 102 5.19 -1.45 9.83
C ASN A 102 5.34 -2.56 8.78
N PHE A 103 4.41 -2.64 7.83
CA PHE A 103 4.41 -3.56 6.69
C PHE A 103 3.85 -2.85 5.46
N ASP A 104 4.19 -3.36 4.28
CA ASP A 104 3.68 -2.88 2.99
C ASP A 104 2.29 -3.47 2.70
N PHE A 105 2.07 -4.76 2.99
CA PHE A 105 0.75 -5.37 3.01
C PHE A 105 0.67 -6.54 3.99
N ASN A 106 -0.56 -7.01 4.25
CA ASN A 106 -0.84 -8.15 5.12
C ASN A 106 -1.59 -9.26 4.35
N LEU A 107 -1.25 -10.52 4.65
CA LEU A 107 -1.95 -11.74 4.22
C LEU A 107 -2.36 -12.56 5.44
N GLN A 108 -3.67 -12.54 5.76
CA GLN A 108 -4.21 -13.15 6.98
C GLN A 108 -5.74 -13.41 6.90
N GLN A 109 -6.19 -14.03 5.80
CA GLN A 109 -7.60 -14.42 5.56
C GLN A 109 -8.65 -13.32 5.83
N TYR A 110 -8.36 -12.06 5.51
CA TYR A 110 -9.34 -11.00 5.72
C TYR A 110 -10.51 -11.11 4.74
N SER A 111 -11.71 -11.34 5.28
CA SER A 111 -12.94 -11.07 4.54
C SER A 111 -13.06 -9.58 4.26
N ILE A 112 -13.30 -9.25 3.00
CA ILE A 112 -13.51 -7.88 2.54
C ILE A 112 -14.92 -7.44 2.94
N THR A 113 -15.01 -6.44 3.83
CA THR A 113 -16.28 -5.85 4.28
C THR A 113 -16.25 -4.33 4.12
N ASP A 114 -17.42 -3.70 4.03
CA ASP A 114 -17.51 -2.24 3.92
C ASP A 114 -16.95 -1.52 5.16
N GLU A 115 -17.15 -2.09 6.35
CA GLU A 115 -16.59 -1.60 7.60
C GLU A 115 -15.05 -1.56 7.56
N ARG A 116 -14.40 -2.65 7.10
CA ARG A 116 -12.94 -2.70 6.99
C ARG A 116 -12.43 -1.80 5.87
N LYS A 117 -13.13 -1.73 4.74
CA LYS A 117 -12.81 -0.82 3.62
C LYS A 117 -12.84 0.66 4.01
N ALA A 118 -13.61 1.02 5.04
CA ALA A 118 -13.60 2.38 5.58
C ALA A 118 -12.27 2.75 6.27
N THR A 119 -11.45 1.76 6.61
CA THR A 119 -10.21 1.93 7.39
C THR A 119 -8.95 1.54 6.63
N VAL A 120 -9.01 0.47 5.82
CA VAL A 120 -7.88 -0.06 5.06
C VAL A 120 -8.27 -0.32 3.60
N SER A 121 -7.29 -0.29 2.71
CA SER A 121 -7.48 -0.72 1.32
C SER A 121 -7.28 -2.24 1.20
N PHE A 122 -8.02 -2.85 0.27
CA PHE A 122 -7.90 -4.27 -0.06
C PHE A 122 -7.47 -4.43 -1.51
N SER A 123 -6.75 -5.51 -1.80
CA SER A 123 -6.62 -6.04 -3.16
C SER A 123 -7.95 -6.61 -3.65
N GLU A 124 -7.94 -7.15 -4.86
CA GLU A 124 -8.94 -8.14 -5.26
C GLU A 124 -8.87 -9.39 -4.34
N PRO A 125 -9.98 -10.11 -4.15
CA PRO A 125 -9.99 -11.31 -3.31
C PRO A 125 -9.13 -12.41 -3.94
N TYR A 126 -8.24 -13.00 -3.14
CA TYR A 126 -7.39 -14.13 -3.55
C TYR A 126 -7.96 -15.50 -3.13
N TYR A 127 -9.00 -15.51 -2.29
CA TYR A 127 -9.72 -16.70 -1.85
C TYR A 127 -11.16 -16.34 -1.52
N SER A 128 -12.10 -17.21 -1.88
CA SER A 128 -13.52 -17.08 -1.55
C SER A 128 -14.10 -18.42 -1.10
N THR A 129 -15.06 -18.37 -0.19
CA THR A 129 -15.84 -19.52 0.27
C THR A 129 -17.29 -19.35 -0.16
N ASN A 130 -17.94 -20.46 -0.54
CA ASN A 130 -19.33 -20.49 -0.98
C ASN A 130 -20.32 -20.51 0.18
#